data_AF-A0A0F8X430-F1
#
_entry.id   AF-A0A0F8X430-F1
#
_cell.length_a   1.000
_cell.length_b   1.000
_cell.length_c   1.000
_cell.angle_alpha   90.00
_cell.angle_beta   90.00
_cell.angle_gamma   90.00
#
_symmetry.space_group_name_H-M   'P 1'
#
loop_
_entity.id
_entity.type
_entity.pdbx_description
1 polymer ?
#
loop_
_entity_poly.entity_id
_entity_poly.type
_entity_poly.pdbx_seq_one_letter_code
_entity_poly.pdbx_strand_id
1 'polypeptide(L)'
;PRLSENKKLTLAFGSNMKKLINPIYLTRNEEEILRNIVILTKQLNYVKDIPQVIISFDKQTAKEISFTVILLRLLKKNSPSLKELFSYSKTLIKFSLDESKIVGVLKKKYPKEANVFRLPLNKFDFLRRDHSLDLRKARQNVFTELTNILGKFRDFNGGLLAKQLDAMQNLKKIMPPNKKSSDYLLEEFFYSIKPAVQQSIVDAKILKKLFMMFTKILKKEFKNKNIGQKEDSLSKKDLVETMTEVIKKLPKEKIIKEITVIREGGKEGEFDDEKVEISEELLSEINKRVVEKMVKNVKSEEIKYKEEKQKDDIDGNIEELENLLG
;
A
#
# COMPACT_ATOMS: atom_id res chain seq x y z
N PRO A 1 0.66 15.60 -54.91
CA PRO A 1 -0.01 16.66 -54.12
C PRO A 1 0.51 16.69 -52.67
N ARG A 2 1.36 17.67 -52.35
CA ARG A 2 1.90 17.88 -51.00
C ARG A 2 0.75 18.30 -50.08
N LEU A 3 0.33 17.43 -49.18
CA LEU A 3 -0.58 17.80 -48.08
C LEU A 3 0.04 18.98 -47.33
N SER A 4 -0.71 20.07 -47.21
CA SER A 4 -0.31 21.26 -46.46
C SER A 4 0.14 20.86 -45.05
N GLU A 5 1.20 21.49 -44.53
CA GLU A 5 1.77 21.17 -43.21
C GLU A 5 0.70 21.21 -42.11
N ASN A 6 -0.28 22.10 -42.23
CA ASN A 6 -1.45 22.16 -41.35
C ASN A 6 -2.29 20.88 -41.33
N LYS A 7 -2.47 20.19 -42.48
CA LYS A 7 -3.19 18.90 -42.55
C LYS A 7 -2.38 17.75 -41.96
N LYS A 8 -1.04 17.79 -42.07
CA LYS A 8 -0.16 16.79 -41.42
C LYS A 8 -0.16 16.96 -39.90
N LEU A 9 -0.16 18.21 -39.42
CA LEU A 9 -0.27 18.55 -38.00
C LEU A 9 -1.62 18.13 -37.41
N THR A 10 -2.74 18.36 -38.09
CA THR A 10 -4.07 17.91 -37.61
C THR A 10 -4.20 16.39 -37.61
N LEU A 11 -3.65 15.70 -38.62
CA LEU A 11 -3.62 14.23 -38.64
C LEU A 11 -2.72 13.67 -37.54
N ALA A 12 -1.56 14.29 -37.26
CA ALA A 12 -0.67 13.91 -36.16
C ALA A 12 -1.28 14.20 -34.78
N PHE A 13 -2.02 15.30 -34.63
CA PHE A 13 -2.74 15.63 -33.40
C PHE A 13 -3.92 14.68 -33.15
N GLY A 14 -4.75 14.41 -34.17
CA GLY A 14 -5.89 13.49 -34.05
C GLY A 14 -5.47 12.04 -33.81
N SER A 15 -4.32 11.62 -34.34
CA SER A 15 -3.74 10.30 -34.06
C SER A 15 -3.05 10.21 -32.70
N ASN A 16 -2.55 11.32 -32.15
CA ASN A 16 -2.03 11.38 -30.78
C ASN A 16 -3.12 11.48 -29.71
N MET A 17 -4.27 12.12 -29.98
CA MET A 17 -5.43 12.09 -29.07
C MET A 17 -6.07 10.69 -28.96
N LYS A 18 -5.95 9.86 -30.00
CA LYS A 18 -6.39 8.44 -29.95
C LYS A 18 -5.46 7.54 -29.13
N LYS A 19 -4.28 8.03 -28.72
CA LYS A 19 -3.46 7.33 -27.73
C LYS A 19 -4.01 7.69 -26.36
N LEU A 20 -4.72 6.75 -25.73
CA LEU A 20 -5.21 6.85 -24.35
C LEU A 20 -4.11 7.15 -23.30
N ILE A 21 -2.84 7.17 -23.70
CA ILE A 21 -1.69 7.45 -22.85
C ILE A 21 -0.74 8.34 -23.66
N ASN A 22 -0.62 9.61 -23.25
CA ASN A 22 0.38 10.53 -23.79
C ASN A 22 1.80 10.00 -23.53
N PRO A 23 2.75 10.15 -24.46
CA PRO A 23 4.14 9.81 -24.19
C PRO A 23 4.69 10.74 -23.10
N ILE A 24 5.07 10.14 -21.97
CA ILE A 24 5.69 10.86 -20.85
C ILE A 24 7.17 11.05 -21.18
N TYR A 25 7.64 12.30 -21.21
CA TYR A 25 9.03 12.66 -21.53
C TYR A 25 10.00 12.57 -20.32
N LEU A 26 9.49 12.37 -19.11
CA LEU A 26 10.26 12.04 -17.91
C LEU A 26 9.60 10.86 -17.20
N THR A 27 9.96 9.64 -17.59
CA THR A 27 9.32 8.42 -17.08
C THR A 27 9.89 7.93 -15.75
N ARG A 28 11.07 8.40 -15.35
CA ARG A 28 11.79 7.85 -14.21
C ARG A 28 12.48 8.94 -13.39
N ASN A 29 12.29 8.89 -12.08
CA ASN A 29 13.05 9.72 -11.16
C ASN A 29 14.44 9.09 -10.95
N GLU A 30 15.35 9.32 -11.91
CA GLU A 30 16.73 8.80 -11.83
C GLU A 30 17.46 9.26 -10.57
N GLU A 31 17.18 10.48 -10.11
CA GLU A 31 17.72 11.02 -8.87
C GLU A 31 17.32 10.16 -7.66
N GLU A 32 16.06 9.76 -7.57
CA GLU A 32 15.58 8.89 -6.49
C GLU A 32 16.25 7.50 -6.54
N ILE A 33 16.45 6.96 -7.73
CA ILE A 33 17.15 5.68 -7.90
C ILE A 33 18.60 5.78 -7.44
N LEU A 34 19.32 6.82 -7.88
CA LEU A 34 20.69 7.07 -7.48
C LEU A 34 20.79 7.30 -5.96
N ARG A 35 19.87 8.09 -5.39
CA ARG A 35 19.78 8.31 -3.95
C ARG A 35 19.58 7.00 -3.20
N ASN A 36 18.68 6.15 -3.66
CA ASN A 36 18.42 4.83 -3.06
C ASN A 36 19.64 3.92 -3.17
N ILE A 37 20.34 3.89 -4.32
CA ILE A 37 21.59 3.14 -4.49
C ILE A 37 22.66 3.61 -3.49
N VAL A 38 22.82 4.93 -3.31
CA VAL A 38 23.78 5.49 -2.34
C VAL A 38 23.40 5.09 -0.91
N ILE A 39 22.11 5.15 -0.56
CA ILE A 39 21.61 4.72 0.76
C ILE A 39 21.93 3.24 1.00
N LEU A 40 21.58 2.36 0.05
CA LEU A 40 21.86 0.93 0.16
C LEU A 40 23.36 0.64 0.23
N THR A 41 24.19 1.42 -0.47
CA THR A 41 25.65 1.24 -0.47
C THR A 41 26.26 1.40 0.91
N LYS A 42 25.69 2.28 1.74
CA LYS A 42 26.07 2.48 3.15
C LYS A 42 25.63 1.34 4.08
N GLN A 43 24.73 0.46 3.63
CA GLN A 43 24.24 -0.67 4.42
C GLN A 43 25.10 -1.94 4.27
N LEU A 44 25.93 -2.04 3.23
CA LEU A 44 26.85 -3.15 3.01
C LEU A 44 28.27 -2.80 3.49
N ASN A 45 28.57 -3.06 4.76
CA ASN A 45 29.84 -2.73 5.42
C ASN A 45 30.74 -3.95 5.65
N TYR A 46 30.17 -5.15 5.62
CA TYR A 46 30.88 -6.40 5.87
C TYR A 46 30.71 -7.39 4.72
N VAL A 47 31.70 -8.27 4.54
CA VAL A 47 31.70 -9.30 3.47
C VAL A 47 30.59 -10.35 3.67
N LYS A 48 30.12 -10.49 4.92
CA LYS A 48 29.03 -11.40 5.31
C LYS A 48 27.65 -10.74 5.20
N ASP A 49 27.57 -9.46 4.89
CA ASP A 49 26.27 -8.78 4.78
C ASP A 49 25.43 -9.40 3.67
N ILE A 50 24.15 -9.56 3.97
CA ILE A 50 23.15 -10.04 3.02
C ILE A 50 22.78 -8.93 2.03
N PRO A 51 22.36 -9.28 0.80
CA PRO A 51 21.89 -8.31 -0.18
C PRO A 51 20.81 -7.39 0.39
N GLN A 52 20.79 -6.15 -0.09
CA GLN A 52 19.82 -5.14 0.30
C GLN A 52 18.90 -4.83 -0.89
N VAL A 53 17.60 -4.75 -0.64
CA VAL A 53 16.59 -4.56 -1.68
C VAL A 53 15.63 -3.45 -1.30
N ILE A 54 15.31 -2.60 -2.27
CA ILE A 54 14.17 -1.68 -2.21
C ILE A 54 13.17 -2.12 -3.27
N ILE A 55 11.90 -2.30 -2.85
CA ILE A 55 10.79 -2.65 -3.74
C ILE A 55 9.80 -1.49 -3.73
N SER A 56 9.65 -0.83 -4.88
CA SER A 56 8.77 0.32 -5.04
C SER A 56 7.77 0.07 -6.16
N PHE A 57 6.51 0.43 -5.93
CA PHE A 57 5.52 0.46 -7.00
C PHE A 57 5.95 1.50 -8.03
N ASP A 58 5.98 1.10 -9.30
CA ASP A 58 6.39 1.96 -10.42
C ASP A 58 5.17 2.51 -11.14
N LYS A 59 4.38 1.62 -11.75
CA LYS A 59 3.22 2.01 -12.55
C LYS A 59 2.19 0.90 -12.67
N GLN A 60 1.00 1.30 -13.12
CA GLN A 60 -0.09 0.41 -13.50
C GLN A 60 -0.48 0.69 -14.95
N THR A 61 -0.79 -0.37 -15.68
CA THR A 61 -1.40 -0.35 -17.01
C THR A 61 -2.78 -1.02 -16.97
N ALA A 62 -3.41 -1.20 -18.13
CA ALA A 62 -4.69 -1.89 -18.21
C ALA A 62 -4.64 -3.34 -17.68
N LYS A 63 -3.54 -4.06 -17.93
CA LYS A 63 -3.41 -5.50 -17.64
C LYS A 63 -2.33 -5.85 -16.62
N GLU A 64 -1.36 -4.96 -16.42
CA GLU A 64 -0.19 -5.25 -15.59
C GLU A 64 0.06 -4.14 -14.57
N ILE A 65 0.61 -4.52 -13.44
CA ILE A 65 1.21 -3.61 -12.46
C ILE A 65 2.71 -3.90 -12.43
N SER A 66 3.53 -2.88 -12.23
CA SER A 66 4.99 -3.04 -12.27
C SER A 66 5.62 -2.51 -10.99
N PHE A 67 6.60 -3.26 -10.49
CA PHE A 67 7.46 -2.84 -9.39
C PHE A 67 8.87 -2.60 -9.92
N THR A 68 9.46 -1.48 -9.50
CA THR A 68 10.91 -1.26 -9.64
C THR A 68 11.59 -1.83 -8.41
N VAL A 69 12.64 -2.61 -8.66
CA VAL A 69 13.46 -3.23 -7.63
C VAL A 69 14.88 -2.71 -7.78
N ILE A 70 15.42 -2.18 -6.69
CA ILE A 70 16.83 -1.81 -6.58
C ILE A 70 17.49 -2.84 -5.67
N LEU A 71 18.32 -3.69 -6.25
CA LEU A 71 19.09 -4.71 -5.55
C LEU A 71 20.54 -4.27 -5.43
N LEU A 72 21.07 -4.28 -4.22
CA LEU A 72 22.49 -4.11 -3.97
C LEU A 72 23.07 -5.37 -3.34
N ARG A 73 24.12 -5.92 -3.94
CA ARG A 73 24.81 -7.12 -3.44
C ARG A 73 26.33 -7.02 -3.58
N LEU A 74 27.05 -7.85 -2.82
CA LEU A 74 28.49 -8.04 -3.00
C LEU A 74 28.75 -9.18 -3.97
N LEU A 75 29.52 -8.91 -5.03
CA LEU A 75 30.00 -9.93 -5.95
C LEU A 75 31.15 -10.70 -5.31
N LYS A 76 31.04 -12.04 -5.36
CA LYS A 76 32.09 -12.98 -4.94
C LYS A 76 32.66 -13.65 -6.19
N LYS A 77 33.84 -14.28 -6.09
CA LYS A 77 34.57 -14.83 -7.26
C LYS A 77 33.73 -15.73 -8.19
N ASN A 78 32.66 -16.36 -7.69
CA ASN A 78 31.75 -17.23 -8.45
C ASN A 78 30.27 -16.87 -8.23
N SER A 79 29.94 -15.61 -7.93
CA SER A 79 28.53 -15.23 -7.78
C SER A 79 27.85 -15.13 -9.15
N PRO A 80 26.70 -15.81 -9.35
CA PRO A 80 25.98 -15.76 -10.61
C PRO A 80 25.49 -14.36 -10.93
N SER A 81 25.39 -14.03 -12.22
CA SER A 81 24.77 -12.79 -12.67
C SER A 81 23.28 -12.75 -12.28
N LEU A 82 22.69 -11.56 -12.24
CA LEU A 82 21.25 -11.46 -11.95
C LEU A 82 20.41 -12.20 -12.99
N LYS A 83 20.81 -12.15 -14.27
CA LYS A 83 20.15 -12.89 -15.35
C LYS A 83 20.19 -14.39 -15.10
N GLU A 84 21.36 -14.93 -14.73
CA GLU A 84 21.51 -16.35 -14.37
C GLU A 84 20.61 -16.74 -13.19
N LEU A 85 20.54 -15.92 -12.14
CA LEU A 85 19.67 -16.20 -10.99
C LEU A 85 18.20 -16.35 -11.41
N PHE A 86 17.72 -15.44 -12.25
CA PHE A 86 16.35 -15.51 -12.79
C PHE A 86 16.15 -16.70 -13.75
N SER A 87 17.17 -17.11 -14.50
CA SER A 87 17.11 -18.29 -15.37
C SER A 87 17.11 -19.61 -14.60
N TYR A 88 17.83 -19.70 -13.48
CA TYR A 88 17.84 -20.90 -12.64
C TYR A 88 16.58 -21.04 -11.80
N SER A 89 15.98 -19.92 -11.40
CA SER A 89 14.69 -19.95 -10.72
C SER A 89 13.59 -20.33 -11.70
N LYS A 90 12.81 -21.37 -11.39
CA LYS A 90 11.56 -21.70 -12.10
C LYS A 90 10.44 -20.70 -11.76
N THR A 91 10.73 -19.40 -11.80
CA THR A 91 9.75 -18.35 -11.49
C THR A 91 8.86 -18.08 -12.70
N LEU A 92 7.60 -17.74 -12.42
CA LEU A 92 6.65 -17.27 -13.42
C LEU A 92 6.72 -15.76 -13.64
N ILE A 93 7.49 -15.04 -12.80
CA ILE A 93 7.63 -13.59 -12.92
C ILE A 93 8.56 -13.23 -14.08
N LYS A 94 8.05 -12.35 -14.96
CA LYS A 94 8.87 -11.72 -15.99
C LYS A 94 9.84 -10.72 -15.38
N PHE A 95 11.03 -10.63 -15.94
CA PHE A 95 12.10 -9.77 -15.47
C PHE A 95 12.62 -8.89 -16.60
N SER A 96 12.78 -7.59 -16.33
CA SER A 96 13.41 -6.63 -17.23
C SER A 96 14.53 -5.90 -16.48
N LEU A 97 15.79 -6.19 -16.83
CA LEU A 97 16.94 -5.48 -16.31
C LEU A 97 17.06 -4.12 -16.99
N ASP A 98 17.02 -3.05 -16.22
CA ASP A 98 17.22 -1.69 -16.75
C ASP A 98 18.69 -1.28 -16.64
N GLU A 99 19.29 -1.45 -15.46
CA GLU A 99 20.68 -1.03 -15.19
C GLU A 99 21.39 -2.05 -14.29
N SER A 100 22.68 -2.29 -14.56
CA SER A 100 23.58 -3.01 -13.66
C SER A 100 24.92 -2.27 -13.64
N LYS A 101 25.37 -1.86 -12.44
CA LYS A 101 26.62 -1.10 -12.28
C LYS A 101 27.35 -1.45 -11.00
N ILE A 102 28.67 -1.30 -11.04
CA ILE A 102 29.50 -1.37 -9.85
C ILE A 102 29.53 0.00 -9.17
N VAL A 103 29.10 0.06 -7.91
CA VAL A 103 28.92 1.31 -7.15
C VAL A 103 29.95 1.49 -6.03
N GLY A 104 30.94 0.60 -5.97
CA GLY A 104 32.04 0.66 -5.03
C GLY A 104 32.72 -0.69 -4.83
N VAL A 105 33.77 -0.71 -4.03
CA VAL A 105 34.51 -1.94 -3.72
C VAL A 105 34.71 -2.03 -2.20
N LEU A 106 34.25 -3.13 -1.60
CA LEU A 106 34.47 -3.40 -0.20
C LEU A 106 35.83 -4.07 0.01
N LYS A 107 36.61 -3.53 0.96
CA LYS A 107 37.97 -4.01 1.31
C LYS A 107 38.88 -4.19 0.09
N LYS A 108 38.73 -3.33 -0.94
CA LYS A 108 39.47 -3.37 -2.22
C LYS A 108 39.39 -4.70 -2.99
N LYS A 109 38.49 -5.62 -2.61
CA LYS A 109 38.40 -6.98 -3.18
C LYS A 109 36.99 -7.38 -3.64
N TYR A 110 35.94 -6.89 -2.99
CA TYR A 110 34.57 -7.34 -3.23
C TYR A 110 33.74 -6.21 -3.86
N PRO A 111 33.47 -6.23 -5.17
CA PRO A 111 32.65 -5.21 -5.81
C PRO A 111 31.22 -5.19 -5.26
N LYS A 112 30.69 -3.98 -5.03
CA LYS A 112 29.27 -3.75 -4.76
C LYS A 112 28.57 -3.55 -6.09
N GLU A 113 27.68 -4.46 -6.44
CA GLU A 113 26.88 -4.38 -7.67
C GLU A 113 25.48 -3.90 -7.31
N ALA A 114 25.05 -2.81 -7.96
CA ALA A 114 23.69 -2.32 -7.94
C ALA A 114 22.99 -2.75 -9.22
N ASN A 115 21.82 -3.35 -9.07
CA ASN A 115 20.95 -3.72 -10.18
C ASN A 115 19.61 -3.01 -10.00
N VAL A 116 19.13 -2.41 -11.08
CA VAL A 116 17.82 -1.78 -11.14
C VAL A 116 17.03 -2.50 -12.21
N PHE A 117 15.90 -3.07 -11.82
CA PHE A 117 15.09 -3.90 -12.72
C PHE A 117 13.61 -3.78 -12.40
N ARG A 118 12.78 -4.18 -13.35
CA ARG A 118 11.32 -4.16 -13.24
C ARG A 118 10.75 -5.56 -13.24
N LEU A 119 9.74 -5.73 -12.40
CA LEU A 119 8.95 -6.94 -12.26
C LEU A 119 7.48 -6.61 -12.56
N PRO A 120 7.01 -6.84 -13.80
CA PRO A 120 5.60 -6.76 -14.11
C PRO A 120 4.86 -7.99 -13.56
N LEU A 121 3.70 -7.74 -12.97
CA LEU A 121 2.76 -8.74 -12.50
C LEU A 121 1.42 -8.56 -13.21
N ASN A 122 0.68 -9.65 -13.34
CA ASN A 122 -0.70 -9.61 -13.81
C ASN A 122 -1.57 -8.86 -12.79
N LYS A 123 -2.22 -7.77 -13.23
CA LYS A 123 -3.06 -6.93 -12.37
C LYS A 123 -4.25 -7.70 -11.79
N PHE A 124 -4.82 -8.63 -12.57
CA PHE A 124 -6.07 -9.31 -12.23
C PHE A 124 -5.94 -10.21 -10.99
N ASP A 125 -4.74 -10.72 -10.70
CA ASP A 125 -4.46 -11.59 -9.54
C ASP A 125 -4.54 -10.84 -8.19
N PHE A 126 -4.52 -9.50 -8.25
CA PHE A 126 -4.52 -8.60 -7.10
C PHE A 126 -5.75 -7.70 -7.04
N LEU A 127 -6.77 -7.95 -7.87
CA LEU A 127 -8.03 -7.25 -7.78
C LEU A 127 -8.85 -7.73 -6.59
N ARG A 128 -9.43 -6.78 -5.86
CA ARG A 128 -10.36 -7.00 -4.76
C ARG A 128 -11.79 -7.06 -5.30
N ARG A 129 -12.75 -7.41 -4.44
CA ARG A 129 -14.17 -7.54 -4.81
C ARG A 129 -14.78 -6.24 -5.32
N ASP A 130 -14.30 -5.11 -4.82
CA ASP A 130 -14.70 -3.76 -5.22
C ASP A 130 -13.92 -3.24 -6.44
N HIS A 131 -13.21 -4.12 -7.15
CA HIS A 131 -12.31 -3.81 -8.27
C HIS A 131 -11.14 -2.88 -7.91
N SER A 132 -10.89 -2.62 -6.62
CA SER A 132 -9.68 -1.94 -6.19
C SER A 132 -8.47 -2.88 -6.27
N LEU A 133 -7.27 -2.31 -6.36
CA LEU A 133 -6.04 -3.07 -6.51
C LEU A 133 -5.30 -3.20 -5.17
N ASP A 134 -5.01 -4.42 -4.76
CA ASP A 134 -4.23 -4.69 -3.55
C ASP A 134 -2.72 -4.66 -3.83
N LEU A 135 -2.15 -3.45 -3.80
CA LEU A 135 -0.71 -3.24 -3.96
C LEU A 135 0.13 -3.87 -2.84
N ARG A 136 -0.44 -4.09 -1.65
CA ARG A 136 0.28 -4.71 -0.53
C ARG A 136 0.49 -6.20 -0.80
N LYS A 137 -0.59 -6.89 -1.20
CA LYS A 137 -0.54 -8.30 -1.63
C LYS A 137 0.38 -8.48 -2.83
N ALA A 138 0.31 -7.56 -3.81
CA ALA A 138 1.21 -7.57 -4.97
C ALA A 138 2.68 -7.43 -4.56
N ARG A 139 3.01 -6.45 -3.70
CA ARG A 139 4.39 -6.28 -3.20
C ARG A 139 4.86 -7.49 -2.41
N GLN A 140 3.99 -8.10 -1.61
CA GLN A 140 4.32 -9.32 -0.86
C GLN A 140 4.63 -10.48 -1.81
N ASN A 141 3.88 -10.61 -2.91
CA ASN A 141 4.18 -11.60 -3.96
C ASN A 141 5.56 -11.34 -4.58
N VAL A 142 5.90 -10.08 -4.91
CA VAL A 142 7.25 -9.70 -5.36
C VAL A 142 8.32 -10.11 -4.34
N PHE A 143 8.11 -9.81 -3.06
CA PHE A 143 9.07 -10.15 -2.01
C PHE A 143 9.29 -11.66 -1.91
N THR A 144 8.22 -12.45 -1.94
CA THR A 144 8.29 -13.92 -1.88
C THR A 144 9.05 -14.48 -3.09
N GLU A 145 8.73 -14.02 -4.30
CA GLU A 145 9.40 -14.49 -5.51
C GLU A 145 10.87 -14.07 -5.54
N LEU A 146 11.20 -12.83 -5.16
CA LEU A 146 12.59 -12.42 -5.01
C LEU A 146 13.33 -13.25 -3.97
N THR A 147 12.67 -13.71 -2.91
CA THR A 147 13.29 -14.56 -1.88
C THR A 147 13.61 -15.93 -2.46
N ASN A 148 12.74 -16.47 -3.32
CA ASN A 148 12.98 -17.73 -4.02
C ASN A 148 14.16 -17.62 -5.01
N ILE A 149 14.34 -16.46 -5.64
CA ILE A 149 15.35 -16.23 -6.67
C ILE A 149 16.72 -15.87 -6.06
N LEU A 150 16.73 -14.92 -5.12
CA LEU A 150 17.95 -14.33 -4.55
C LEU A 150 18.39 -15.02 -3.25
N GLY A 151 17.51 -15.81 -2.64
CA GLY A 151 17.68 -16.30 -1.27
C GLY A 151 17.44 -15.20 -0.23
N LYS A 152 18.15 -15.28 0.89
CA LYS A 152 17.99 -14.33 2.00
C LYS A 152 18.52 -12.94 1.62
N PHE A 153 17.65 -11.93 1.67
CA PHE A 153 18.01 -10.51 1.54
C PHE A 153 17.29 -9.66 2.58
N ARG A 154 17.71 -8.41 2.75
CA ARG A 154 17.04 -7.41 3.59
C ARG A 154 16.18 -6.51 2.72
N ASP A 155 14.89 -6.44 3.02
CA ASP A 155 13.98 -5.46 2.45
C ASP A 155 14.07 -4.14 3.23
N PHE A 156 14.76 -3.16 2.63
CA PHE A 156 15.08 -1.89 3.28
C PHE A 156 13.84 -1.03 3.56
N ASN A 157 12.85 -1.05 2.66
CA ASN A 157 11.61 -0.26 2.80
C ASN A 157 10.39 -1.10 3.24
N GLY A 158 10.56 -2.40 3.49
CA GLY A 158 9.47 -3.32 3.84
C GLY A 158 9.18 -3.46 5.34
N GLY A 159 10.04 -2.96 6.22
CA GLY A 159 9.92 -3.20 7.68
C GLY A 159 8.58 -2.78 8.27
N LEU A 160 8.04 -1.62 7.86
CA LEU A 160 6.72 -1.18 8.32
C LEU A 160 5.60 -2.08 7.77
N LEU A 161 5.68 -2.45 6.49
CA LEU A 161 4.66 -3.30 5.87
C LEU A 161 4.60 -4.68 6.53
N ALA A 162 5.76 -5.28 6.82
CA ALA A 162 5.85 -6.55 7.52
C ALA A 162 5.17 -6.48 8.90
N LYS A 163 5.50 -5.46 9.72
CA LYS A 163 4.86 -5.25 11.02
C LYS A 163 3.34 -5.04 10.92
N GLN A 164 2.87 -4.35 9.88
CA GLN A 164 1.43 -4.16 9.65
C GLN A 164 0.72 -5.48 9.29
N LEU A 165 1.36 -6.33 8.48
CA LEU A 165 0.84 -7.64 8.14
C LEU A 165 0.77 -8.55 9.36
N ASP A 166 1.82 -8.55 10.19
CA ASP A 166 1.85 -9.32 11.44
C ASP A 166 0.75 -8.87 12.40
N ALA A 167 0.57 -7.55 12.56
CA ALA A 167 -0.50 -6.98 13.39
C ALA A 167 -1.89 -7.37 12.87
N MET A 168 -2.12 -7.32 11.55
CA MET A 168 -3.37 -7.78 10.94
C MET A 168 -3.60 -9.28 11.18
N GLN A 169 -2.59 -10.12 11.00
CA GLN A 169 -2.71 -11.56 11.24
C GLN A 169 -3.03 -11.87 12.71
N ASN A 170 -2.37 -11.18 13.64
CA ASN A 170 -2.64 -11.31 15.06
C ASN A 170 -4.07 -10.88 15.41
N LEU A 171 -4.55 -9.78 14.83
CA LEU A 171 -5.95 -9.38 14.94
C LEU A 171 -6.90 -10.45 14.40
N LYS A 172 -6.64 -11.00 13.20
CA LYS A 172 -7.46 -12.07 12.62
C LYS A 172 -7.50 -13.33 13.51
N LYS A 173 -6.39 -13.70 14.17
CA LYS A 173 -6.32 -14.88 15.07
C LYS A 173 -7.23 -14.75 16.30
N ILE A 174 -7.35 -13.56 16.88
CA ILE A 174 -8.16 -13.34 18.08
C ILE A 174 -9.62 -13.01 17.77
N MET A 175 -9.96 -12.83 16.50
CA MET A 175 -11.32 -12.58 16.04
C MET A 175 -12.11 -13.89 15.96
N PRO A 176 -13.44 -13.87 16.21
CA PRO A 176 -14.28 -15.03 15.99
C PRO A 176 -14.16 -15.50 14.52
N PRO A 177 -14.29 -16.81 14.23
CA PRO A 177 -14.36 -17.29 12.86
C PRO A 177 -15.51 -16.58 12.14
N ASN A 178 -15.13 -15.79 11.15
CA ASN A 178 -15.98 -14.79 10.53
C ASN A 178 -16.44 -15.27 9.15
N LYS A 179 -17.60 -14.78 8.69
CA LYS A 179 -18.01 -14.99 7.30
C LYS A 179 -17.04 -14.22 6.39
N LYS A 180 -16.88 -14.67 5.13
CA LYS A 180 -16.05 -14.01 4.11
C LYS A 180 -16.36 -12.52 3.88
N SER A 181 -17.53 -12.01 4.26
CA SER A 181 -17.91 -10.60 4.19
C SER A 181 -17.32 -9.78 5.36
N SER A 182 -17.37 -10.32 6.59
CA SER A 182 -16.73 -9.71 7.77
C SER A 182 -15.20 -9.63 7.68
N ASP A 183 -14.55 -10.54 6.95
CA ASP A 183 -13.09 -10.46 6.74
C ASP A 183 -12.67 -9.24 5.91
N TYR A 184 -13.45 -8.91 4.87
CA TYR A 184 -13.20 -7.73 4.06
C TYR A 184 -13.44 -6.45 4.86
N LEU A 185 -14.53 -6.37 5.62
CA LEU A 185 -14.82 -5.23 6.47
C LEU A 185 -13.76 -5.01 7.56
N LEU A 186 -13.21 -6.10 8.10
CA LEU A 186 -12.10 -6.06 9.06
C LEU A 186 -10.82 -5.48 8.43
N GLU A 187 -10.51 -5.89 7.19
CA GLU A 187 -9.37 -5.35 6.46
C GLU A 187 -9.53 -3.86 6.18
N GLU A 188 -10.71 -3.43 5.70
CA GLU A 188 -11.01 -2.01 5.49
C GLU A 188 -10.88 -1.21 6.77
N PHE A 189 -11.47 -1.70 7.86
CA PHE A 189 -11.36 -1.07 9.17
C PHE A 189 -9.89 -0.88 9.59
N PHE A 190 -9.08 -1.94 9.49
CA PHE A 190 -7.68 -1.88 9.90
C PHE A 190 -6.85 -0.94 9.01
N TYR A 191 -7.05 -0.97 7.69
CA TYR A 191 -6.29 -0.10 6.78
C TYR A 191 -6.76 1.37 6.78
N SER A 192 -7.98 1.63 7.28
CA SER A 192 -8.48 2.98 7.57
C SER A 192 -7.76 3.65 8.76
N ILE A 193 -7.03 2.87 9.58
CA ILE A 193 -6.26 3.42 10.71
C ILE A 193 -5.12 4.29 10.18
N LYS A 194 -5.15 5.58 10.52
CA LYS A 194 -4.14 6.56 10.13
C LYS A 194 -3.56 7.28 11.35
N PRO A 195 -2.26 7.63 11.35
CA PRO A 195 -1.27 7.35 10.32
C PRO A 195 -0.94 5.85 10.22
N ALA A 196 -0.41 5.39 9.08
CA ALA A 196 -0.24 3.96 8.81
C ALA A 196 0.61 3.23 9.87
N VAL A 197 1.54 3.92 10.53
CA VAL A 197 2.34 3.38 11.64
C VAL A 197 1.48 2.82 12.79
N GLN A 198 0.28 3.36 12.98
CA GLN A 198 -0.64 2.93 14.04
C GLN A 198 -1.18 1.53 13.81
N GLN A 199 -1.27 1.10 12.55
CA GLN A 199 -1.65 -0.26 12.18
C GLN A 199 -0.70 -1.30 12.80
N SER A 200 0.57 -0.94 13.05
CA SER A 200 1.57 -1.83 13.66
C SER A 200 1.79 -1.64 15.15
N ILE A 201 1.34 -0.53 15.75
CA ILE A 201 1.61 -0.21 17.16
C ILE A 201 0.41 -0.55 18.06
N VAL A 202 -0.81 -0.40 17.55
CA VAL A 202 -2.00 -0.62 18.37
C VAL A 202 -2.19 -2.12 18.64
N ASP A 203 -2.35 -2.47 19.92
CA ASP A 203 -2.54 -3.85 20.37
C ASP A 203 -3.78 -4.50 19.72
N ALA A 204 -3.65 -5.78 19.35
CA ALA A 204 -4.70 -6.52 18.68
C ALA A 204 -6.00 -6.60 19.51
N LYS A 205 -5.93 -6.76 20.84
CA LYS A 205 -7.11 -6.80 21.73
C LYS A 205 -7.89 -5.49 21.68
N ILE A 206 -7.18 -4.36 21.62
CA ILE A 206 -7.78 -3.03 21.46
C ILE A 206 -8.46 -2.92 20.10
N LEU A 207 -7.77 -3.31 19.02
CA LEU A 207 -8.33 -3.28 17.67
C LEU A 207 -9.58 -4.16 17.53
N LYS A 208 -9.56 -5.37 18.11
CA LYS A 208 -10.73 -6.25 18.19
C LYS A 208 -11.89 -5.54 18.87
N LYS A 209 -11.66 -4.91 20.01
CA LYS A 209 -12.72 -4.22 20.76
C LYS A 209 -13.30 -3.06 19.96
N LEU A 210 -12.45 -2.23 19.36
CA LEU A 210 -12.88 -1.14 18.50
C LEU A 210 -13.69 -1.63 17.30
N PHE A 211 -13.24 -2.71 16.65
CA PHE A 211 -13.97 -3.30 15.53
C PHE A 211 -15.33 -3.87 15.95
N MET A 212 -15.43 -4.53 17.10
CA MET A 212 -16.70 -5.03 17.64
C MET A 212 -17.67 -3.89 17.98
N MET A 213 -17.17 -2.78 18.51
CA MET A 213 -17.97 -1.57 18.72
C MET A 213 -18.44 -0.98 17.39
N PHE A 214 -17.53 -0.84 16.43
CA PHE A 214 -17.81 -0.35 15.08
C PHE A 214 -18.91 -1.18 14.41
N THR A 215 -18.77 -2.50 14.34
CA THR A 215 -19.77 -3.40 13.74
C THR A 215 -21.12 -3.36 14.46
N LYS A 216 -21.13 -3.20 15.79
CA LYS A 216 -22.38 -3.06 16.57
C LYS A 216 -23.13 -1.77 16.21
N ILE A 217 -22.43 -0.65 16.05
CA ILE A 217 -23.05 0.62 15.65
C ILE A 217 -23.48 0.52 14.19
N LEU A 218 -22.63 -0.03 13.31
CA LEU A 218 -22.93 -0.21 11.89
C LEU A 218 -24.23 -1.01 11.69
N LYS A 219 -24.41 -2.12 12.41
CA LYS A 219 -25.64 -2.91 12.39
C LYS A 219 -26.87 -2.15 12.89
N LYS A 220 -26.71 -1.23 13.85
CA LYS A 220 -27.82 -0.38 14.32
C LYS A 220 -28.23 0.63 13.27
N GLU A 221 -27.27 1.28 12.62
CA GLU A 221 -27.55 2.26 11.57
C GLU A 221 -28.21 1.60 10.34
N PHE A 222 -27.75 0.41 9.92
CA PHE A 222 -28.42 -0.32 8.84
C PHE A 222 -29.87 -0.69 9.15
N LYS A 223 -30.15 -1.10 10.40
CA LYS A 223 -31.52 -1.35 10.85
C LYS A 223 -32.37 -0.09 10.84
N ASN A 224 -31.81 1.05 11.28
CA ASN A 224 -32.52 2.32 11.32
C ASN A 224 -32.84 2.86 9.91
N LYS A 225 -31.99 2.57 8.92
CA LYS A 225 -32.18 3.01 7.52
C LYS A 225 -33.03 2.05 6.67
N ASN A 226 -33.60 0.99 7.23
CA ASN A 226 -34.33 -0.06 6.49
C ASN A 226 -33.54 -0.65 5.32
N ILE A 227 -32.20 -0.59 5.36
CA ILE A 227 -31.35 -1.19 4.34
C ILE A 227 -31.29 -2.68 4.67
N GLY A 228 -31.82 -3.52 3.77
CA GLY A 228 -31.88 -4.97 3.95
C GLY A 228 -30.52 -5.55 4.35
N GLN A 229 -30.52 -6.58 5.20
CA GLN A 229 -29.35 -7.19 5.87
C GLN A 229 -28.28 -7.81 4.93
N LYS A 230 -28.28 -7.51 3.64
CA LYS A 230 -27.24 -7.95 2.71
C LYS A 230 -26.12 -6.92 2.70
N GLU A 231 -25.14 -7.14 3.58
CA GLU A 231 -23.85 -6.43 3.61
C GLU A 231 -23.17 -6.36 2.22
N ASP A 232 -23.50 -7.30 1.33
CA ASP A 232 -22.90 -7.44 0.00
C ASP A 232 -23.55 -6.57 -1.11
N SER A 233 -24.64 -5.82 -0.85
CA SER A 233 -25.33 -4.99 -1.86
C SER A 233 -25.37 -3.49 -1.55
N LEU A 234 -24.57 -3.04 -0.58
CA LEU A 234 -24.50 -1.63 -0.22
C LEU A 234 -23.67 -0.85 -1.25
N SER A 235 -24.26 0.22 -1.77
CA SER A 235 -23.51 1.23 -2.53
C SER A 235 -22.34 1.73 -1.69
N LYS A 236 -21.18 1.93 -2.33
CA LYS A 236 -19.99 2.52 -1.69
C LYS A 236 -20.33 3.83 -0.96
N LYS A 237 -21.31 4.59 -1.49
CA LYS A 237 -21.86 5.82 -0.89
C LYS A 237 -22.52 5.56 0.46
N ASP A 238 -23.41 4.58 0.54
CA ASP A 238 -24.15 4.24 1.77
C ASP A 238 -23.20 3.68 2.83
N LEU A 239 -22.18 2.92 2.41
CA LEU A 239 -21.15 2.41 3.31
C LEU A 239 -20.33 3.56 3.93
N VAL A 240 -19.85 4.50 3.11
CA VAL A 240 -19.04 5.64 3.56
C VAL A 240 -19.84 6.59 4.46
N GLU A 241 -21.08 6.90 4.10
CA GLU A 241 -21.97 7.75 4.90
C GLU A 241 -22.29 7.10 6.25
N THR A 242 -22.64 5.81 6.23
CA THR A 242 -22.92 5.05 7.46
C THR A 242 -21.66 4.91 8.31
N MET A 243 -20.48 4.66 7.73
CA MET A 243 -19.21 4.64 8.46
C MET A 243 -18.89 5.98 9.11
N THR A 244 -19.20 7.09 8.42
CA THR A 244 -19.00 8.45 8.95
C THR A 244 -19.91 8.72 10.15
N GLU A 245 -21.17 8.32 10.09
CA GLU A 245 -22.12 8.43 11.20
C GLU A 245 -21.73 7.53 12.38
N VAL A 246 -21.31 6.30 12.10
CA VAL A 246 -20.79 5.36 13.11
C VAL A 246 -19.63 5.99 13.87
N ILE A 247 -18.67 6.58 13.15
CA ILE A 247 -17.49 7.22 13.73
C ILE A 247 -17.87 8.43 14.60
N LYS A 248 -18.84 9.24 14.17
CA LYS A 248 -19.37 10.37 14.98
C LYS A 248 -20.02 9.90 16.28
N LYS A 249 -20.67 8.73 16.26
CA LYS A 249 -21.38 8.13 17.38
C LYS A 249 -20.50 7.24 18.28
N LEU A 250 -19.21 7.08 17.97
CA LEU A 250 -18.29 6.32 18.82
C LEU A 250 -18.14 7.05 20.17
N PRO A 251 -18.43 6.38 21.30
CA PRO A 251 -18.35 7.00 22.63
C PRO A 251 -16.89 7.13 23.04
N LYS A 252 -16.26 8.25 22.65
CA LYS A 252 -14.82 8.52 22.82
C LYS A 252 -14.36 8.29 24.27
N GLU A 253 -15.12 8.77 25.24
CA GLU A 253 -14.81 8.64 26.67
C GLU A 253 -14.86 7.19 27.17
N LYS A 254 -15.81 6.40 26.65
CA LYS A 254 -15.93 4.98 27.00
C LYS A 254 -14.78 4.18 26.39
N ILE A 255 -14.39 4.50 25.17
CA ILE A 255 -13.23 3.90 24.49
C ILE A 255 -11.95 4.21 25.27
N ILE A 256 -11.76 5.45 25.70
CA ILE A 256 -10.59 5.88 26.48
C ILE A 256 -10.53 5.13 27.82
N LYS A 257 -11.63 5.06 28.57
CA LYS A 257 -11.70 4.29 29.83
C LYS A 257 -11.42 2.81 29.63
N GLU A 258 -11.98 2.21 28.58
CA GLU A 258 -11.78 0.79 28.29
C GLU A 258 -10.36 0.45 27.81
N ILE A 259 -9.69 1.36 27.10
CA ILE A 259 -8.27 1.23 26.74
C ILE A 259 -7.40 1.28 28.00
N THR A 260 -7.76 2.15 28.96
CA THR A 260 -7.03 2.30 30.23
C THR A 260 -7.15 1.05 31.10
N VAL A 261 -8.34 0.44 31.19
CA VAL A 261 -8.59 -0.81 31.93
C VAL A 261 -7.83 -2.01 31.35
N ILE A 262 -7.66 -2.09 30.02
CA ILE A 262 -6.87 -3.17 29.39
C ILE A 262 -5.37 -3.05 29.74
N ARG A 263 -4.88 -1.83 30.05
CA ARG A 263 -3.49 -1.58 30.47
C ARG A 263 -3.25 -1.94 31.93
N GLU A 264 -4.21 -1.66 32.82
CA GLU A 264 -4.07 -1.88 34.27
C GLU A 264 -4.34 -3.33 34.70
N GLY A 265 -4.82 -4.18 33.78
CA GLY A 265 -5.22 -5.57 34.03
C GLY A 265 -4.24 -6.66 33.58
N GLY A 266 -2.93 -6.44 33.67
CA GLY A 266 -1.91 -7.47 33.39
C GLY A 266 -1.11 -7.83 34.63
N LYS A 267 -1.53 -8.87 35.37
CA LYS A 267 -0.63 -9.62 36.25
C LYS A 267 -0.26 -10.95 35.60
N GLU A 268 1.02 -11.26 35.75
CA GLU A 268 1.78 -12.49 35.42
C GLU A 268 2.33 -12.62 34.00
N GLY A 269 3.67 -12.59 33.92
CA GLY A 269 4.47 -13.17 32.84
C GLY A 269 5.54 -12.23 32.28
N GLU A 270 6.78 -12.40 32.74
CA GLU A 270 8.01 -11.72 32.30
C GLU A 270 8.16 -11.60 30.78
N PHE A 271 8.59 -10.42 30.32
CA PHE A 271 9.35 -10.25 29.08
C PHE A 271 10.40 -9.17 29.31
N ASP A 272 11.63 -9.61 29.59
CA ASP A 272 12.84 -8.89 29.25
C ASP A 272 13.04 -8.99 27.73
N ASP A 273 13.16 -7.84 27.07
CA ASP A 273 14.15 -7.59 26.01
C ASP A 273 14.01 -6.13 25.51
N GLU A 274 15.03 -5.34 25.86
CA GLU A 274 15.47 -4.04 25.32
C GLU A 274 14.41 -3.09 24.75
N LYS A 275 13.89 -2.25 25.64
CA LYS A 275 12.98 -1.14 25.35
C LYS A 275 13.65 -0.03 24.54
N VAL A 276 13.09 0.26 23.37
CA VAL A 276 12.92 1.66 22.97
C VAL A 276 11.80 2.22 23.86
N GLU A 277 12.16 2.98 24.89
CA GLU A 277 11.21 3.68 25.75
C GLU A 277 10.48 4.76 24.96
N ILE A 278 9.34 4.37 24.36
CA ILE A 278 8.32 5.33 23.96
C ILE A 278 7.48 5.56 25.22
N SER A 279 7.54 6.77 25.78
CA SER A 279 6.85 7.08 27.04
C SER A 279 5.36 6.74 26.98
N GLU A 280 4.82 6.22 28.07
CA GLU A 280 3.43 5.75 28.18
C GLU A 280 2.40 6.85 27.90
N GLU A 281 2.80 8.10 28.17
CA GLU A 281 2.10 9.34 27.83
C GLU A 281 2.06 9.58 26.32
N LEU A 282 3.18 9.38 25.62
CA LEU A 282 3.26 9.51 24.17
C LEU A 282 2.35 8.49 23.47
N LEU A 283 2.28 7.25 23.98
CA LEU A 283 1.40 6.21 23.43
C LEU A 283 -0.09 6.52 23.66
N SER A 284 -0.46 7.10 24.80
CA SER A 284 -1.83 7.58 25.07
C SER A 284 -2.22 8.73 24.14
N GLU A 285 -1.32 9.70 23.98
CA GLU A 285 -1.53 10.84 23.11
C GLU A 285 -1.54 10.45 21.62
N ILE A 286 -0.70 9.48 21.23
CA ILE A 286 -0.71 8.84 19.93
C ILE A 286 -2.08 8.22 19.65
N ASN A 287 -2.64 7.43 20.58
CA ASN A 287 -3.94 6.76 20.43
C ASN A 287 -5.11 7.75 20.33
N LYS A 288 -5.10 8.82 21.13
CA LYS A 288 -6.07 9.92 21.01
C LYS A 288 -5.96 10.62 19.65
N ARG A 289 -4.72 10.91 19.20
CA ARG A 289 -4.44 11.48 17.88
C ARG A 289 -4.80 10.53 16.74
N VAL A 290 -4.74 9.20 16.91
CA VAL A 290 -5.20 8.22 15.91
C VAL A 290 -6.69 8.38 15.68
N VAL A 291 -7.48 8.36 16.76
CA VAL A 291 -8.94 8.50 16.70
C VAL A 291 -9.32 9.86 16.10
N GLU A 292 -8.65 10.93 16.51
CA GLU A 292 -8.88 12.28 15.95
C GLU A 292 -8.46 12.39 14.48
N LYS A 293 -7.38 11.73 14.05
CA LYS A 293 -6.92 11.73 12.64
C LYS A 293 -7.78 10.84 11.75
N MET A 294 -8.25 9.70 12.22
CA MET A 294 -9.27 8.89 11.52
C MET A 294 -10.51 9.75 11.23
N VAL A 295 -11.00 10.48 12.23
CA VAL A 295 -12.16 11.38 12.10
C VAL A 295 -11.87 12.51 11.10
N LYS A 296 -10.67 13.10 11.11
CA LYS A 296 -10.29 14.18 10.17
C LYS A 296 -10.12 13.68 8.73
N ASN A 297 -9.53 12.51 8.53
CA ASN A 297 -9.27 11.97 7.19
C ASN A 297 -10.57 11.58 6.47
N VAL A 298 -11.55 11.04 7.20
CA VAL A 298 -12.89 10.77 6.64
C VAL A 298 -13.57 12.07 6.21
N LYS A 299 -13.42 13.17 6.97
CA LYS A 299 -13.92 14.50 6.54
C LYS A 299 -13.22 15.00 5.27
N SER A 300 -11.91 14.75 5.12
CA SER A 300 -11.20 15.15 3.89
C SER A 300 -11.60 14.31 2.67
N GLU A 301 -11.93 13.03 2.86
CA GLU A 301 -12.49 12.21 1.78
C GLU A 301 -13.95 12.60 1.45
N GLU A 302 -14.74 13.04 2.44
CA GLU A 302 -16.06 13.64 2.22
C GLU A 302 -15.98 14.92 1.37
N ILE A 303 -14.94 15.75 1.58
CA ILE A 303 -14.69 16.97 0.79
C ILE A 303 -14.25 16.61 -0.63
N LYS A 304 -13.27 15.71 -0.79
CA LYS A 304 -12.83 15.24 -2.12
C LYS A 304 -13.95 14.62 -2.93
N TYR A 305 -14.82 13.84 -2.29
CA TYR A 305 -15.99 13.25 -2.94
C TYR A 305 -17.01 14.31 -3.38
N LYS A 306 -17.22 15.37 -2.59
CA LYS A 306 -18.06 16.51 -2.98
C LYS A 306 -17.46 17.28 -4.17
N GLU A 307 -16.13 17.41 -4.20
CA GLU A 307 -15.39 18.04 -5.31
C GLU A 307 -15.44 17.19 -6.60
N GLU A 308 -15.28 15.87 -6.51
CA GLU A 308 -15.41 14.94 -7.65
C GLU A 308 -16.84 14.94 -8.21
N LYS A 309 -17.86 14.95 -7.33
CA LYS A 309 -19.26 15.03 -7.75
C LYS A 309 -19.59 16.36 -8.45
N GLN A 310 -19.06 17.48 -7.95
CA GLN A 310 -19.18 18.77 -8.64
C GLN A 310 -18.54 18.75 -10.03
N LYS A 311 -17.46 17.99 -10.20
CA LYS A 311 -16.76 17.85 -11.48
C LYS A 311 -17.55 17.01 -12.48
N ASP A 312 -18.13 15.90 -12.04
CA ASP A 312 -19.01 15.06 -12.86
C ASP A 312 -20.29 15.81 -13.27
N ASP A 313 -20.86 16.62 -12.36
CA ASP A 313 -22.02 17.48 -12.66
C ASP A 313 -21.64 18.60 -13.66
N ILE A 314 -20.41 19.12 -13.64
CA ILE A 314 -19.92 20.11 -14.62
C ILE A 314 -19.71 19.45 -15.99
N ASP A 315 -19.09 18.27 -16.03
CA ASP A 315 -18.80 17.56 -17.29
C ASP A 315 -20.09 17.11 -17.98
N GLY A 316 -21.12 16.68 -17.23
CA GLY A 316 -22.44 16.37 -17.77
C GLY A 316 -23.18 17.58 -18.36
N ASN A 317 -23.04 18.76 -17.73
CA ASN A 317 -23.61 20.01 -18.27
C ASN A 317 -22.89 20.48 -19.54
N ILE A 318 -21.59 20.20 -19.68
CA ILE A 318 -20.82 20.49 -20.90
C ILE A 318 -21.29 19.60 -22.06
N GLU A 319 -21.51 18.31 -21.81
CA GLU A 319 -22.02 17.36 -22.81
C GLU A 319 -23.44 17.72 -23.27
N GLU A 320 -24.28 18.23 -22.37
CA GLU A 320 -25.64 18.72 -22.70
C GLU A 320 -25.61 20.02 -23.53
N LEU A 321 -24.67 20.93 -23.26
CA LEU A 321 -24.44 22.15 -24.04
C LEU A 321 -23.87 21.85 -25.44
N GLU A 322 -22.98 20.87 -25.56
CA GLU A 322 -22.44 20.44 -26.86
C GLU A 322 -23.53 19.81 -27.75
N ASN A 323 -24.49 19.11 -27.16
CA ASN A 323 -25.65 18.56 -27.88
C ASN A 323 -26.70 19.61 -28.30
N LEU A 324 -26.73 20.78 -27.63
CA LEU A 324 -27.62 21.90 -27.98
C LEU A 324 -27.03 22.84 -29.04
N LEU A 325 -25.71 22.79 -29.25
CA LEU A 325 -24.98 23.65 -30.18
C LEU A 325 -24.55 22.94 -31.49
N GLY A 326 -24.87 21.66 -31.64
CA GLY A 326 -24.65 20.85 -32.86
C GLY A 326 -25.91 20.65 -33.69
#